data_AF-A0AAE0CSZ7-F1
#
_entry.id   AF-A0AAE0CSZ7-F1
#
_cell.length_a   1.000
_cell.length_b   1.000
_cell.length_c   1.000
_cell.angle_alpha   90.00
_cell.angle_beta   90.00
_cell.angle_gamma   90.00
#
_symmetry.space_group_name_H-M   'P 1'
#
loop_
_entity.id
_entity.type
_entity.pdbx_description
1 polymer ?
#
loop_
_entity_poly.entity_id
_entity_poly.type
_entity_poly.pdbx_seq_one_letter_code
_entity_poly.pdbx_strand_id
1 'polypeptide(L)'
;MVKMQCFFVKCIRATDDSQFLDFMLFSDMDVSSWEPPTVGLVKVNTDAAIDVIRKRIGIGIIIRDSNRVVMASRSRIIFVGYSLQIAEAVAVLRGIQFALDTGFRCCTIESDAQVIVNLINSKSCILSDVGLIIDDILCLRDKFMEWNVRFVPRRANMLTHFLLSWIYLPTLMVFGWRRFHQVWPQLFWVIARFLCSSVSVDLFP
;
A
#
# COMPACT_ATOMS: atom_id res chain seq x y z
N MET A 1 1.88 20.35 15.59
CA MET A 1 1.06 19.17 15.91
C MET A 1 1.30 18.13 14.82
N VAL A 2 2.30 17.26 15.03
CA VAL A 2 2.80 16.35 14.00
C VAL A 2 1.83 15.18 13.88
N LYS A 3 1.15 15.06 12.73
CA LYS A 3 0.33 13.88 12.41
C LYS A 3 1.27 12.67 12.37
N MET A 4 1.09 11.77 13.33
CA MET A 4 1.73 10.46 13.41
C MET A 4 1.64 9.76 12.04
N GLN A 5 2.76 9.72 11.31
CA GLN A 5 2.92 8.81 10.18
C GLN A 5 3.22 7.44 10.80
N CYS A 6 2.18 6.66 11.02
CA CYS A 6 2.37 5.28 11.41
C CYS A 6 2.94 4.51 10.20
N PHE A 7 4.25 4.29 10.19
CA PHE A 7 4.89 3.25 9.38
C PHE A 7 4.56 1.89 10.01
N PHE A 8 3.33 1.41 9.84
CA PHE A 8 3.04 0.00 10.11
C PHE A 8 3.34 -0.78 8.84
N VAL A 9 4.52 -1.41 8.79
CA VAL A 9 4.59 -2.76 8.22
C VAL A 9 3.82 -3.63 9.20
N LYS A 10 2.50 -3.69 9.06
CA LYS A 10 1.72 -4.72 9.74
C LYS A 10 2.06 -6.00 8.98
N CYS A 11 3.02 -6.77 9.49
CA CYS A 11 2.98 -8.21 9.21
C CYS A 11 1.57 -8.63 9.61
N ILE A 12 0.77 -9.04 8.64
CA ILE A 12 -0.56 -9.60 8.89
C ILE A 12 -0.30 -10.87 9.70
N ARG A 13 -0.33 -10.74 11.02
CA ARG A 13 -0.76 -11.85 11.86
C ARG A 13 -2.24 -11.65 12.01
N ALA A 14 -3.00 -12.50 11.32
CA ALA A 14 -4.37 -12.72 11.68
C ALA A 14 -4.36 -13.20 13.14
N THR A 15 -5.01 -12.43 14.00
CA THR A 15 -5.07 -12.67 15.44
C THR A 15 -6.34 -13.41 15.84
N ASP A 16 -7.08 -13.93 14.87
CA ASP A 16 -8.35 -14.66 15.03
C ASP A 16 -8.51 -15.65 13.87
N ASP A 17 -8.92 -16.89 14.15
CA ASP A 17 -9.07 -17.97 13.16
C ASP A 17 -10.01 -17.56 12.02
N SER A 18 -11.05 -16.75 12.32
CA SER A 18 -12.00 -16.24 11.34
C SER A 18 -11.38 -15.24 10.36
N GLN A 19 -10.57 -14.29 10.86
CA GLN A 19 -9.88 -13.30 10.04
C GLN A 19 -8.72 -13.90 9.24
N PHE A 20 -8.11 -14.96 9.76
CA PHE A 20 -7.10 -15.75 9.05
C PHE A 20 -7.72 -16.53 7.90
N LEU A 21 -8.87 -17.17 8.14
CA LEU A 21 -9.63 -17.88 7.11
C LEU A 21 -10.13 -16.93 6.03
N ASP A 22 -10.66 -15.75 6.37
CA ASP A 22 -11.03 -14.72 5.39
C ASP A 22 -9.81 -14.27 4.58
N PHE A 23 -8.68 -13.96 5.23
CA PHE A 23 -7.45 -13.61 4.52
C PHE A 23 -6.96 -14.73 3.58
N MET A 24 -7.04 -15.99 4.00
CA MET A 24 -6.68 -17.15 3.17
C MET A 24 -7.65 -17.34 2.00
N LEU A 25 -8.96 -17.31 2.22
CA LEU A 25 -9.97 -17.40 1.17
C LEU A 25 -9.86 -16.27 0.14
N PHE A 26 -9.56 -15.06 0.60
CA PHE A 26 -9.34 -13.93 -0.29
C PHE A 26 -8.00 -13.97 -0.99
N SER A 27 -6.97 -14.55 -0.37
CA SER A 27 -5.73 -14.87 -1.07
C SER A 27 -5.98 -15.89 -2.18
N ASP A 28 -6.81 -16.91 -1.97
CA ASP A 28 -7.15 -17.90 -3.01
C ASP A 28 -7.96 -17.27 -4.16
N MET A 29 -8.94 -16.43 -3.85
CA MET A 29 -9.70 -15.69 -4.86
C MET A 29 -8.82 -14.74 -5.67
N ASP A 30 -7.90 -14.03 -5.01
CA ASP A 30 -6.93 -13.15 -5.67
C ASP A 30 -5.87 -13.94 -6.45
N VAL A 31 -5.48 -15.13 -5.99
CA VAL A 31 -4.58 -16.03 -6.73
C VAL A 31 -5.18 -16.44 -8.09
N SER A 32 -6.50 -16.61 -8.15
CA SER A 32 -7.21 -17.02 -9.37
C SER A 32 -7.35 -15.92 -10.43
N SER A 33 -7.31 -14.65 -10.01
CA SER A 33 -7.63 -13.50 -10.87
C SER A 33 -6.46 -12.55 -11.09
N TRP A 34 -5.52 -12.48 -10.14
CA TRP A 34 -4.32 -11.67 -10.23
C TRP A 34 -3.16 -12.48 -10.78
N GLU A 35 -2.42 -11.90 -11.72
CA GLU A 35 -1.25 -12.53 -12.34
C GLU A 35 0.04 -11.96 -11.74
N PRO A 36 1.02 -12.80 -11.37
CA PRO A 36 2.31 -12.31 -10.88
C PRO A 36 3.08 -11.57 -11.97
N PRO A 37 3.98 -10.64 -11.59
CA PRO A 37 4.92 -10.05 -12.55
C PRO A 37 5.98 -11.06 -13.00
N THR A 38 6.68 -10.72 -14.08
CA THR A 38 7.92 -11.40 -14.47
C THR A 38 8.96 -11.31 -13.33
N VAL A 39 9.81 -12.34 -13.22
CA VAL A 39 10.89 -12.39 -12.23
C VAL A 39 11.77 -11.12 -12.32
N GLY A 40 12.06 -10.53 -11.17
CA GLY A 40 12.84 -9.28 -11.06
C GLY A 40 12.00 -8.00 -11.05
N LEU A 41 10.70 -8.09 -11.32
CA LEU A 41 9.75 -6.98 -11.18
C LEU A 41 8.84 -7.17 -9.98
N VAL A 42 8.29 -6.06 -9.51
CA VAL A 42 7.19 -6.05 -8.53
C VAL A 42 5.94 -5.44 -9.13
N LYS A 43 4.78 -5.79 -8.57
CA LYS A 43 3.50 -5.15 -8.86
C LYS A 43 3.04 -4.35 -7.66
N VAL A 44 2.60 -3.12 -7.91
CA VAL A 44 2.11 -2.19 -6.91
C VAL A 44 0.61 -2.03 -7.13
N ASN A 45 -0.17 -2.72 -6.32
CA ASN A 45 -1.62 -2.63 -6.34
C ASN A 45 -2.07 -1.46 -5.45
N THR A 46 -2.95 -0.61 -5.98
CA THR A 46 -3.47 0.58 -5.29
C THR A 46 -4.98 0.60 -5.33
N ASP A 47 -5.60 1.06 -4.24
CA ASP A 47 -7.05 1.20 -4.12
C ASP A 47 -7.37 2.39 -3.21
N ALA A 48 -8.55 2.98 -3.42
CA ALA A 48 -9.12 4.00 -2.57
C ALA A 48 -10.59 3.68 -2.27
N ALA A 49 -10.97 3.76 -0.99
CA ALA A 49 -12.35 3.55 -0.57
C ALA A 49 -12.85 4.79 0.18
N ILE A 50 -14.11 5.16 -0.03
CA ILE A 50 -14.75 6.25 0.72
C ILE A 50 -15.67 5.65 1.79
N ASP A 51 -15.46 6.03 3.04
CA ASP A 51 -16.43 5.85 4.12
C ASP A 51 -17.26 7.13 4.24
N VAL A 52 -18.44 7.11 3.59
CA VAL A 52 -19.38 8.25 3.56
C VAL A 52 -19.90 8.58 4.95
N ILE A 53 -20.13 7.55 5.79
CA ILE A 53 -20.71 7.70 7.13
C ILE A 53 -19.72 8.42 8.04
N ARG A 54 -18.46 7.96 8.07
CA ARG A 54 -17.41 8.55 8.92
C ARG A 54 -16.69 9.72 8.28
N LYS A 55 -17.07 10.08 7.05
CA LYS A 55 -16.43 11.12 6.23
C LYS A 55 -14.91 10.92 6.18
N ARG A 56 -14.49 9.74 5.72
CA ARG A 56 -13.07 9.36 5.59
C ARG A 56 -12.79 8.74 4.24
N ILE A 57 -11.55 8.83 3.81
CA ILE A 57 -11.05 8.14 2.61
C ILE A 57 -9.87 7.29 3.03
N GLY A 58 -9.94 6.02 2.73
CA GLY A 58 -8.91 5.03 2.97
C GLY A 58 -8.13 4.83 1.69
N ILE A 59 -6.80 4.81 1.81
CA ILE A 59 -5.87 4.47 0.73
C ILE A 59 -5.17 3.18 1.12
N GLY A 60 -5.15 2.22 0.19
CA GLY A 60 -4.54 0.92 0.35
C GLY A 60 -3.50 0.70 -0.74
N ILE A 61 -2.33 0.18 -0.34
CA ILE A 61 -1.23 -0.12 -1.25
C ILE A 61 -0.63 -1.46 -0.86
N ILE A 62 -0.43 -2.34 -1.83
CA ILE A 62 0.27 -3.61 -1.66
C ILE A 62 1.32 -3.76 -2.76
N ILE A 63 2.53 -4.16 -2.38
CA ILE A 63 3.63 -4.48 -3.29
C ILE A 63 3.87 -5.99 -3.25
N ARG A 64 3.84 -6.65 -4.41
CA ARG A 64 4.02 -8.10 -4.55
C ARG A 64 5.11 -8.46 -5.56
N ASP A 65 5.84 -9.54 -5.30
CA ASP A 65 6.84 -10.09 -6.22
C ASP A 65 6.25 -11.14 -7.18
N SER A 66 7.12 -11.74 -8.01
CA SER A 66 6.77 -12.81 -8.95
C SER A 66 6.33 -14.12 -8.28
N ASN A 67 6.62 -14.31 -7.00
CA ASN A 67 6.18 -15.47 -6.22
C ASN A 67 4.85 -15.20 -5.49
N ARG A 68 4.16 -14.10 -5.83
CA ARG A 68 2.92 -13.64 -5.19
C ARG A 68 3.12 -13.26 -3.71
N VAL A 69 4.36 -13.11 -3.26
CA VAL A 69 4.68 -12.73 -1.87
C VAL A 69 4.49 -11.24 -1.71
N VAL A 70 3.78 -10.84 -0.63
CA VAL A 70 3.66 -9.43 -0.25
C VAL A 70 5.00 -8.96 0.31
N MET A 71 5.69 -8.12 -0.47
CA MET A 71 6.99 -7.56 -0.11
C MET A 71 6.86 -6.35 0.81
N ALA A 72 5.80 -5.57 0.60
CA ALA A 72 5.48 -4.40 1.42
C ALA A 72 3.99 -4.06 1.30
N SER A 73 3.43 -3.42 2.32
CA SER A 73 2.08 -2.86 2.26
C SER A 73 2.02 -1.54 3.03
N ARG A 74 1.10 -0.66 2.64
CA ARG A 74 0.86 0.61 3.29
C ARG A 74 -0.61 0.93 3.22
N SER A 75 -1.14 1.47 4.30
CA SER A 75 -2.53 1.86 4.37
C SER A 75 -2.69 3.14 5.17
N ARG A 76 -3.61 4.02 4.76
CA ARG A 76 -3.74 5.35 5.37
C ARG A 76 -5.16 5.90 5.25
N ILE A 77 -5.65 6.51 6.33
CA ILE A 77 -6.86 7.34 6.30
C ILE A 77 -6.47 8.80 6.01
N ILE A 78 -7.14 9.41 5.05
CA ILE A 78 -7.11 10.85 4.79
C ILE A 78 -8.51 11.45 5.00
N PHE A 79 -8.57 12.75 5.26
CA PHE A 79 -9.81 13.47 5.56
C PHE A 79 -10.61 13.76 4.28
N VAL A 80 -11.94 13.84 4.45
CA VAL A 80 -12.89 14.12 3.36
C VAL A 80 -12.77 15.54 2.82
N GLY A 81 -13.00 15.65 1.51
CA GLY A 81 -12.86 16.86 0.69
C GLY A 81 -12.58 16.52 -0.78
N TYR A 82 -12.14 15.30 -1.05
CA TYR A 82 -11.82 14.80 -2.39
C TYR A 82 -12.95 13.94 -2.97
N SER A 83 -13.17 14.05 -4.28
CA SER A 83 -13.99 13.08 -5.02
C SER A 83 -13.31 11.71 -5.04
N LEU A 84 -14.08 10.65 -5.35
CA LEU A 84 -13.52 9.30 -5.51
C LEU A 84 -12.39 9.27 -6.54
N GLN A 85 -12.56 9.98 -7.65
CA GLN A 85 -11.54 10.08 -8.70
C GLN A 85 -10.24 10.70 -8.17
N ILE A 86 -10.33 11.76 -7.36
CA ILE A 86 -9.13 12.34 -6.73
C ILE A 86 -8.53 11.35 -5.73
N ALA A 87 -9.34 10.66 -4.94
CA ALA A 87 -8.87 9.66 -3.99
C ALA A 87 -8.10 8.52 -4.66
N GLU A 88 -8.62 8.02 -5.79
CA GLU A 88 -7.96 7.00 -6.63
C GLU A 88 -6.65 7.52 -7.19
N ALA A 89 -6.62 8.74 -7.75
CA ALA A 89 -5.39 9.36 -8.24
C ALA A 89 -4.34 9.51 -7.13
N VAL A 90 -4.77 9.95 -5.93
CA VAL A 90 -3.88 10.03 -4.77
C VAL A 90 -3.40 8.64 -4.34
N ALA A 91 -4.24 7.60 -4.39
CA ALA A 91 -3.81 6.24 -4.07
C ALA A 91 -2.70 5.75 -5.01
N VAL A 92 -2.84 5.99 -6.32
CA VAL A 92 -1.79 5.70 -7.32
C VAL A 92 -0.51 6.47 -7.00
N LEU A 93 -0.60 7.79 -6.80
CA LEU A 93 0.56 8.63 -6.46
C LEU A 93 1.27 8.14 -5.19
N ARG A 94 0.52 7.80 -4.14
CA ARG A 94 1.08 7.27 -2.89
C ARG A 94 1.67 5.88 -3.07
N GLY A 95 1.11 5.04 -3.94
CA GLY A 95 1.68 3.75 -4.32
C GLY A 95 3.03 3.89 -4.99
N ILE A 96 3.14 4.82 -5.94
CA ILE A 96 4.39 5.13 -6.64
C ILE A 96 5.44 5.65 -5.66
N GLN A 97 5.09 6.61 -4.81
CA GLN A 97 5.98 7.12 -3.77
C GLN A 97 6.44 6.00 -2.83
N PHE A 98 5.54 5.11 -2.43
CA PHE A 98 5.88 3.99 -1.57
C PHE A 98 6.83 2.99 -2.22
N ALA A 99 6.65 2.70 -3.51
CA ALA A 99 7.57 1.85 -4.26
C ALA A 99 8.99 2.45 -4.30
N LEU A 100 9.09 3.77 -4.52
CA LEU A 100 10.37 4.49 -4.47
C LEU A 100 10.98 4.47 -3.06
N ASP A 101 10.19 4.74 -2.02
CA ASP A 101 10.61 4.72 -0.61
C ASP A 101 11.18 3.35 -0.21
N THR A 102 10.59 2.27 -0.73
CA THR A 102 10.99 0.88 -0.45
C THR A 102 12.14 0.38 -1.33
N GLY A 103 12.58 1.19 -2.30
CA GLY A 103 13.72 0.88 -3.14
C GLY A 103 13.38 0.20 -4.47
N PHE A 104 12.11 -0.12 -4.74
CA PHE A 104 11.71 -0.77 -5.99
C PHE A 104 11.73 0.21 -7.16
N ARG A 105 12.55 -0.08 -8.18
CA ARG A 105 12.67 0.73 -9.41
C ARG A 105 12.17 0.05 -10.68
N CYS A 106 11.81 -1.23 -10.62
CA CYS A 106 11.21 -1.99 -11.72
C CYS A 106 9.84 -2.46 -11.27
N CYS A 107 8.78 -1.76 -11.65
CA CYS A 107 7.44 -2.10 -11.17
C CYS A 107 6.31 -1.86 -12.18
N THR A 108 5.26 -2.67 -12.10
CA THR A 108 3.97 -2.39 -12.72
C THR A 108 2.98 -1.91 -11.66
N ILE A 109 2.45 -0.70 -11.84
CA ILE A 109 1.41 -0.14 -10.99
C ILE A 109 0.05 -0.60 -11.53
N GLU A 110 -0.80 -1.09 -10.64
CA GLU A 110 -2.12 -1.63 -10.95
C GLU A 110 -3.20 -0.94 -10.11
N SER A 111 -4.26 -0.48 -10.77
CA SER A 111 -5.43 0.12 -10.14
C SER A 111 -6.71 -0.30 -10.86
N ASP A 112 -7.80 -0.38 -10.11
CA ASP A 112 -9.17 -0.53 -10.61
C ASP A 112 -9.82 0.79 -11.05
N ALA A 113 -9.09 1.90 -10.94
CA ALA A 113 -9.52 3.21 -11.42
C ALA A 113 -9.20 3.39 -12.92
N GLN A 114 -9.99 2.79 -13.81
CA GLN A 114 -9.77 2.83 -15.27
C GLN A 114 -9.55 4.25 -15.82
N VAL A 115 -10.32 5.23 -15.33
CA VAL A 115 -10.20 6.63 -15.74
C VAL A 115 -8.82 7.17 -15.41
N ILE A 116 -8.35 6.96 -14.18
CA ILE A 116 -7.03 7.44 -13.71
C ILE A 116 -5.91 6.77 -14.49
N VAL A 117 -5.98 5.45 -14.69
CA VAL A 117 -4.99 4.73 -15.51
C VAL A 117 -4.94 5.28 -16.93
N ASN A 118 -6.09 5.54 -17.55
CA ASN A 118 -6.15 6.10 -18.90
C ASN A 118 -5.52 7.49 -18.97
N LEU A 119 -5.77 8.34 -17.98
CA LEU A 119 -5.18 9.69 -17.90
C LEU A 119 -3.66 9.66 -17.77
N ILE A 120 -3.12 8.73 -16.97
CA ILE A 120 -1.67 8.56 -16.84
C ILE A 120 -1.07 8.09 -18.17
N ASN A 121 -1.72 7.13 -18.83
CA ASN A 121 -1.23 6.54 -20.07
C ASN A 121 -1.37 7.46 -21.29
N SER A 122 -2.41 8.29 -21.35
CA SER A 122 -2.58 9.28 -22.42
C SER A 122 -1.56 10.42 -22.33
N LYS A 123 -0.95 10.62 -21.15
CA LYS A 123 -0.04 11.75 -20.86
C LYS A 123 -0.69 13.11 -21.19
N SER A 124 -2.01 13.17 -21.13
CA SER A 124 -2.76 14.38 -21.47
C SER A 124 -2.83 15.28 -20.24
N CYS A 125 -2.25 16.48 -20.33
CA CYS A 125 -2.45 17.51 -19.31
C CYS A 125 -3.92 17.95 -19.33
N ILE A 126 -4.62 17.74 -18.23
CA ILE A 126 -5.98 18.25 -18.04
C ILE A 126 -5.91 19.34 -16.99
N LEU A 127 -6.44 20.53 -17.29
CA LEU A 127 -6.60 21.61 -16.32
C LEU A 127 -7.72 21.26 -15.33
N SER A 128 -7.43 20.34 -14.41
CA SER A 128 -8.34 19.86 -13.35
C SER A 128 -7.55 19.46 -12.11
N ASP A 129 -8.21 19.38 -10.95
CA ASP A 129 -7.58 18.93 -9.69
C ASP A 129 -6.95 17.54 -9.81
N VAL A 130 -7.59 16.64 -10.56
CA VAL A 130 -7.03 15.31 -10.87
C VAL A 130 -5.81 15.44 -11.76
N GLY A 131 -5.84 16.33 -12.75
CA GLY A 131 -4.73 16.57 -13.67
C GLY A 131 -3.43 16.99 -12.98
N LEU A 132 -3.52 17.83 -11.93
CA LEU A 132 -2.34 18.19 -11.12
C LEU A 132 -1.70 16.97 -10.45
N ILE A 133 -2.51 16.00 -10.00
CA ILE A 133 -2.02 14.76 -9.41
C ILE A 133 -1.41 13.85 -10.49
N ILE A 134 -1.99 13.83 -11.69
CA ILE A 134 -1.41 13.10 -12.83
C ILE A 134 -0.05 13.69 -13.21
N ASP A 135 0.09 15.01 -13.24
CA ASP A 135 1.37 15.67 -13.51
C ASP A 135 2.42 15.27 -12.45
N ASP A 136 2.07 15.27 -11.16
CA ASP A 136 2.94 14.78 -10.07
C ASP A 136 3.36 13.32 -10.28
N ILE A 137 2.42 12.45 -10.71
CA ILE A 137 2.71 11.04 -11.04
C ILE A 137 3.72 10.95 -12.18
N LEU A 138 3.51 11.73 -13.25
CA LEU A 138 4.38 11.72 -14.42
C LEU A 138 5.77 12.28 -14.10
N CYS A 139 5.91 13.24 -13.19
CA CYS A 139 7.21 13.73 -12.71
C CYS A 139 8.01 12.67 -11.94
N LEU A 140 7.36 11.65 -11.36
CA LEU A 140 8.04 10.56 -10.66
C LEU A 140 8.48 9.43 -11.59
N ARG A 141 8.00 9.41 -12.84
CA ARG A 141 8.28 8.37 -13.83
C ARG A 141 9.77 8.10 -13.99
N ASP A 142 10.57 9.16 -14.18
CA ASP A 142 11.99 9.03 -14.53
C ASP A 142 12.86 8.52 -13.37
N LYS A 143 12.27 8.34 -12.18
CA LYS A 143 12.92 7.70 -11.03
C LYS A 143 12.89 6.17 -11.10
N PHE A 144 12.13 5.60 -12.04
CA PHE A 144 12.04 4.16 -12.26
C PHE A 144 12.92 3.74 -13.44
N MET A 145 13.52 2.55 -13.34
CA MET A 145 14.22 1.91 -14.45
C MET A 145 13.23 1.29 -15.43
N GLU A 146 12.19 0.64 -14.88
CA GLU A 146 11.07 0.10 -15.63
C GLU A 146 9.78 0.43 -14.89
N TRP A 147 8.83 1.01 -15.61
CA TRP A 147 7.52 1.34 -15.05
C TRP A 147 6.42 1.07 -16.07
N ASN A 148 5.27 0.64 -15.59
CA ASN A 148 4.06 0.52 -16.37
C ASN A 148 2.85 0.78 -15.47
N VAL A 149 1.78 1.36 -16.00
CA VAL A 149 0.53 1.58 -15.26
C VAL A 149 -0.59 0.88 -16.00
N ARG A 150 -1.28 -0.05 -15.31
CA ARG A 150 -2.32 -0.89 -15.89
C ARG A 150 -3.60 -0.84 -15.08
N PHE A 151 -4.70 -0.91 -15.81
CA PHE A 151 -6.00 -1.15 -15.21
C PHE A 151 -6.13 -2.63 -14.93
N VAL A 152 -6.65 -2.95 -13.75
CA VAL A 152 -7.06 -4.30 -13.39
C VAL A 152 -8.49 -4.27 -12.88
N PRO A 153 -9.35 -5.25 -13.22
CA PRO A 153 -10.68 -5.29 -12.64
C PRO A 153 -10.58 -5.49 -11.13
N ARG A 154 -11.57 -5.00 -10.39
CA ARG A 154 -11.73 -5.13 -8.93
C ARG A 154 -11.32 -6.51 -8.38
N ARG A 155 -11.75 -7.57 -9.07
CA ARG A 155 -11.47 -8.98 -8.72
C ARG A 155 -9.98 -9.33 -8.67
N ALA A 156 -9.11 -8.63 -9.40
CA ALA A 156 -7.67 -8.81 -9.41
C ALA A 156 -6.93 -7.79 -8.52
N ASN A 157 -7.68 -6.95 -7.79
CA ASN A 157 -7.18 -5.99 -6.81
C ASN A 157 -7.79 -6.25 -5.41
N MET A 158 -8.26 -7.48 -5.18
CA MET A 158 -9.07 -7.79 -4.00
C MET A 158 -8.27 -7.66 -2.71
N LEU A 159 -7.01 -8.09 -2.71
CA LEU A 159 -6.16 -8.01 -1.53
C LEU A 159 -6.00 -6.57 -1.01
N THR A 160 -5.82 -5.60 -1.91
CA THR A 160 -5.69 -4.17 -1.55
C THR A 160 -6.97 -3.61 -0.97
N HIS A 161 -8.11 -4.07 -1.46
CA HIS A 161 -9.41 -3.66 -0.93
C HIS A 161 -9.75 -4.26 0.41
N PHE A 162 -9.38 -5.51 0.63
CA PHE A 162 -9.50 -6.11 1.95
C PHE A 162 -8.62 -5.38 2.94
N LEU A 163 -7.39 -5.01 2.55
CA LEU A 163 -6.56 -4.15 3.38
C LEU A 163 -7.30 -2.84 3.75
N LEU A 164 -8.06 -2.25 2.82
CA LEU A 164 -8.88 -1.07 3.09
C LEU A 164 -10.06 -1.32 4.02
N SER A 165 -10.78 -2.44 3.89
CA SER A 165 -11.91 -2.75 4.76
C SER A 165 -11.46 -2.87 6.23
N TRP A 166 -10.25 -3.39 6.46
CA TRP A 166 -9.67 -3.53 7.80
C TRP A 166 -9.30 -2.20 8.45
N ILE A 167 -8.98 -1.16 7.66
CA ILE A 167 -8.65 0.18 8.18
C ILE A 167 -9.88 0.83 8.86
N TYR A 168 -11.08 0.48 8.41
CA TYR A 168 -12.32 1.02 8.94
C TYR A 168 -12.85 0.26 10.17
N LEU A 169 -12.23 -0.86 10.52
CA LEU A 169 -12.59 -1.59 11.74
C LEU A 169 -12.08 -0.81 12.96
N PRO A 170 -12.93 -0.61 13.99
CA PRO A 170 -12.51 0.02 15.23
C PRO A 170 -11.35 -0.78 15.82
N THR A 171 -10.23 -0.10 16.08
CA THR A 171 -9.00 -0.70 16.59
C THR A 171 -9.19 -1.15 18.05
N LEU A 172 -9.82 -2.31 18.24
CA LEU A 172 -9.84 -3.05 19.51
C LEU A 172 -9.21 -4.42 19.29
N MET A 173 -7.96 -4.44 18.84
CA MET A 173 -7.08 -5.61 18.92
C MET A 173 -5.66 -5.13 19.24
N VAL A 174 -5.40 -4.91 20.53
CA VAL A 174 -4.05 -4.87 21.09
C VAL A 174 -3.69 -6.33 21.37
N PHE A 175 -2.80 -6.93 20.58
CA PHE A 175 -2.22 -8.23 20.92
C PHE A 175 -0.75 -8.08 21.33
N GLY A 176 -0.46 -8.57 22.53
CA GLY A 176 0.78 -8.38 23.26
C GLY A 176 2.00 -9.00 22.61
N TRP A 177 3.11 -8.27 22.74
CA TRP A 177 4.45 -8.65 22.32
C TRP A 177 5.06 -9.66 23.30
N ARG A 178 4.77 -10.96 23.22
CA ARG A 178 5.63 -11.99 23.85
C ARG A 178 5.69 -13.27 23.02
N ARG A 179 6.93 -13.76 22.85
CA ARG A 179 7.42 -14.96 22.12
C ARG A 179 7.62 -14.85 20.61
N PHE A 180 8.59 -14.03 20.21
CA PHE A 180 9.34 -14.22 18.95
C PHE A 180 10.83 -14.13 19.24
N HIS A 181 11.43 -15.24 19.69
CA HIS A 181 12.88 -15.31 19.88
C HIS A 181 13.53 -16.55 19.24
N GLN A 182 12.80 -17.31 18.41
CA GLN A 182 13.29 -18.60 17.93
C GLN A 182 13.17 -18.87 16.42
N VAL A 183 12.70 -17.92 15.59
CA VAL A 183 12.42 -18.25 14.17
C VAL A 183 13.26 -17.49 13.14
N TRP A 184 13.96 -16.39 13.46
CA TRP A 184 14.70 -15.65 12.42
C TRP A 184 15.98 -14.96 12.94
N PRO A 185 17.12 -15.69 13.10
CA PRO A 185 18.38 -15.09 13.55
C PRO A 185 19.08 -14.20 12.50
N GLN A 186 18.72 -14.31 11.22
CA GLN A 186 19.50 -13.78 10.10
C GLN A 186 19.07 -12.35 9.67
N LEU A 187 17.95 -11.83 10.17
CA LEU A 187 17.34 -10.57 9.71
C LEU A 187 17.42 -9.42 10.74
N PHE A 188 18.11 -9.64 11.87
CA PHE A 188 18.20 -8.69 12.97
C PHE A 188 18.84 -7.34 12.59
N TRP A 189 19.63 -7.30 11.50
CA TRP A 189 20.38 -6.11 11.10
C TRP A 189 19.63 -5.14 10.16
N VAL A 190 18.55 -5.57 9.50
CA VAL A 190 17.85 -4.71 8.52
C VAL A 190 16.86 -3.75 9.20
N ILE A 191 16.31 -4.11 10.36
CA ILE A 191 15.35 -3.28 11.10
C ILE A 191 16.04 -2.33 12.10
N ALA A 192 17.23 -2.69 12.59
CA ALA A 192 17.91 -1.93 13.66
C ALA A 192 18.51 -0.58 13.22
N ARG A 193 18.72 -0.33 11.92
CA ARG A 193 19.31 0.93 11.43
C ARG A 193 18.34 2.10 11.29
N PHE A 194 17.03 1.88 11.42
CA PHE A 194 16.02 2.94 11.32
C PHE A 194 15.47 3.45 12.66
N LEU A 195 15.91 2.88 13.79
CA LEU A 195 15.43 3.25 15.13
C LEU A 195 16.49 3.91 16.03
N CYS A 196 17.71 4.16 15.55
CA CYS A 196 18.79 4.72 16.36
C CYS A 196 19.18 6.14 15.94
N SER A 197 18.23 7.08 15.98
CA SER A 197 18.56 8.52 15.95
C SER A 197 17.61 9.41 16.76
N SER A 198 16.79 8.89 17.67
CA SER A 198 15.95 9.76 18.51
C SER A 198 15.54 9.19 19.88
N VAL A 199 16.45 8.54 20.60
CA VAL A 199 16.28 8.39 22.06
C VAL A 199 17.65 8.57 22.73
N SER A 200 17.96 9.81 23.13
CA SER A 200 18.91 10.03 24.22
C SER A 200 18.24 9.48 25.48
N VAL A 201 18.71 8.33 25.95
CA VAL A 201 18.36 7.78 27.25
C VAL A 201 19.36 8.39 28.24
N ASP A 202 18.95 9.40 28.99
CA ASP A 202 19.63 9.76 30.23
C ASP A 202 19.33 8.66 31.24
N LEU A 203 20.26 7.72 31.38
CA LEU A 203 20.35 6.80 32.50
C LEU A 203 21.25 7.47 33.55
N PHE A 204 20.61 7.84 34.66
CA PHE A 204 21.06 7.95 36.06
C PHE A 204 22.53 7.66 36.40
N PRO A 205 23.01 8.26 37.50
CA PRO A 205 22.98 7.50 38.76
C PRO A 205 21.90 7.97 39.73
#